data_AF-A0A183C8B5-F1
#
_entry.id   AF-A0A183C8B5-F1
#
_cell.length_a   1.000
_cell.length_b   1.000
_cell.length_c   1.000
_cell.angle_alpha   90.00
_cell.angle_beta   90.00
_cell.angle_gamma   90.00
#
_symmetry.space_group_name_H-M   'P 1'
#
loop_
_entity.id
_entity.type
_entity.pdbx_description
1 polymer ?
#
loop_
_entity_poly.entity_id
_entity_poly.type
_entity_poly.pdbx_seq_one_letter_code
_entity_poly.pdbx_strand_id
1 'polypeptide(L)'
;METFTKIGQWKQQNDVYQESVICDDKLWLFGKKFLDQPTFHWGHYAVFGGGMFDYFDLISGQWGQSQSFQPVSIKENRDEIVFVFGSRSTPDGIYFISVSNSISVHFLTLSRWNGNVWVSVAGDESHQIQLGKQTFYD
;
A
#
# COMPACT_ATOMS: atom_id res chain seq x y z
N MET A 1 -24.10 11.68 26.63
CA MET A 1 -23.18 10.65 27.15
C MET A 1 -22.94 9.69 26.00
N GLU A 2 -21.83 9.85 25.29
CA GLU A 2 -21.53 9.04 24.10
C GLU A 2 -20.96 7.69 24.54
N THR A 3 -21.64 6.61 24.18
CA THR A 3 -21.19 5.24 24.42
C THR A 3 -20.26 4.81 23.30
N PHE A 4 -18.97 4.67 23.61
CA PHE A 4 -18.01 4.02 22.72
C PHE A 4 -18.22 2.50 22.78
N THR A 5 -18.84 1.95 21.73
CA THR A 5 -18.90 0.50 21.56
C THR A 5 -17.53 0.00 21.12
N LYS A 6 -16.91 -0.87 21.91
CA LYS A 6 -15.71 -1.60 21.50
C LYS A 6 -16.11 -2.64 20.44
N ILE A 7 -15.93 -2.31 19.17
CA ILE A 7 -16.28 -3.19 18.05
C ILE A 7 -15.09 -4.12 17.76
N GLY A 8 -15.25 -5.39 18.16
CA GLY A 8 -14.29 -6.46 17.88
C GLY A 8 -13.12 -6.57 18.86
N GLN A 9 -12.86 -7.78 19.34
CA GLN A 9 -11.49 -8.12 19.73
C GLN A 9 -10.70 -8.26 18.42
N TRP A 10 -10.05 -7.18 17.99
CA TRP A 10 -8.84 -7.35 17.21
C TRP A 10 -7.95 -8.21 18.09
N LYS A 11 -7.72 -9.47 17.70
CA LYS A 11 -6.60 -10.20 18.26
C LYS A 11 -5.42 -9.32 17.91
N GLN A 12 -4.91 -8.63 18.92
CA GLN A 12 -3.67 -7.90 18.89
C GLN A 12 -2.60 -8.97 18.70
N GLN A 13 -2.49 -9.44 17.46
CA GLN A 13 -1.41 -10.26 17.00
C GLN A 13 -0.31 -9.23 16.79
N ASN A 14 0.63 -9.22 17.74
CA ASN A 14 1.67 -8.21 17.89
C ASN A 14 2.15 -7.69 16.52
N ASP A 15 2.22 -6.37 16.38
CA ASP A 15 2.77 -5.62 15.22
C ASP A 15 1.89 -5.53 13.95
N VAL A 16 0.62 -5.16 14.10
CA VAL A 16 -0.23 -4.78 12.95
C VAL A 16 0.07 -3.34 12.53
N TYR A 17 0.99 -3.17 11.58
CA TYR A 17 1.17 -1.90 10.88
C TYR A 17 0.11 -1.76 9.79
N GLN A 18 -0.49 -0.58 9.70
CA GLN A 18 -1.51 -0.28 8.70
C GLN A 18 -1.15 0.96 7.91
N GLU A 19 -1.47 0.94 6.63
CA GLU A 19 -1.59 2.12 5.81
C GLU A 19 -3.07 2.53 5.74
N SER A 20 -3.37 3.82 5.88
CA SER A 20 -4.75 4.29 5.82
C SER A 20 -4.93 5.38 4.77
N VAL A 21 -6.02 5.28 4.01
CA VAL A 21 -6.36 6.25 2.97
C VAL A 21 -7.87 6.45 2.93
N ILE A 22 -8.32 7.66 2.60
CA ILE A 22 -9.75 7.95 2.40
C ILE A 22 -10.00 8.11 0.91
N CYS A 23 -10.90 7.30 0.35
CA CYS A 23 -11.26 7.31 -1.07
C CYS A 23 -12.67 6.72 -1.25
N ASP A 24 -13.48 7.30 -2.14
CA ASP A 24 -14.85 6.85 -2.46
C ASP A 24 -15.75 6.65 -1.23
N ASP A 25 -15.81 7.68 -0.37
CA ASP A 25 -16.55 7.70 0.90
C ASP A 25 -16.21 6.54 1.84
N LYS A 26 -14.98 6.02 1.75
CA LYS A 26 -14.48 4.94 2.60
C LYS A 26 -13.15 5.32 3.20
N LEU A 27 -12.98 5.03 4.48
CA LEU A 27 -11.66 4.92 5.11
C LEU A 27 -11.16 3.50 4.89
N TRP A 28 -10.14 3.33 4.07
CA TRP A 28 -9.49 2.07 3.81
C TRP A 28 -8.32 1.87 4.76
N LEU A 29 -8.19 0.66 5.29
CA LEU A 29 -7.06 0.22 6.10
C LEU A 29 -6.41 -0.98 5.40
N PHE A 30 -5.15 -0.83 5.01
CA PHE A 30 -4.36 -1.90 4.43
C PHE A 30 -3.34 -2.39 5.45
N GLY A 31 -3.47 -3.65 5.86
CA GLY A 31 -2.48 -4.32 6.70
C GLY A 31 -1.17 -4.48 5.93
N LYS A 32 -0.07 -4.07 6.56
CA LYS A 32 1.28 -4.28 6.05
C LYS A 32 1.83 -5.60 6.57
N LYS A 33 2.45 -6.38 5.69
CA LYS A 33 3.11 -7.63 6.05
C LYS A 33 4.61 -7.39 6.20
N PHE A 34 5.22 -7.96 7.24
CA PHE A 34 6.67 -7.96 7.37
C PHE A 34 7.30 -8.77 6.24
N LEU A 35 8.22 -8.14 5.51
CA LEU A 35 9.01 -8.71 4.44
C LEU A 35 10.46 -8.75 4.90
N ASP A 36 10.95 -9.96 5.13
CA ASP A 36 12.36 -10.21 5.40
C ASP A 36 13.15 -10.07 4.10
N GLN A 37 14.28 -9.36 4.14
CA GLN A 37 15.17 -9.14 3.00
C GLN A 37 16.58 -9.63 3.34
N PRO A 38 16.77 -10.96 3.39
CA PRO A 38 18.03 -11.56 3.81
C PRO A 38 19.23 -11.11 2.98
N THR A 39 19.06 -10.77 1.70
CA THR A 39 20.18 -10.29 0.87
C THR A 39 20.74 -8.95 1.36
N PHE A 40 19.94 -8.17 2.07
CA PHE A 40 20.28 -6.82 2.52
C PHE A 40 20.42 -6.71 4.05
N HIS A 41 20.22 -7.80 4.79
CA HIS A 41 20.25 -7.85 6.25
C HIS A 41 19.29 -6.86 6.95
N TRP A 42 18.12 -6.61 6.35
CA TRP A 42 17.04 -5.83 6.96
C TRP A 42 15.68 -6.40 6.56
N GLY A 43 14.61 -5.84 7.08
CA GLY A 43 13.24 -6.12 6.65
C GLY A 43 12.34 -4.94 6.99
N HIS A 44 11.17 -4.89 6.36
CA HIS A 44 10.19 -3.84 6.62
C HIS A 44 8.77 -4.32 6.39
N TYR A 45 7.80 -3.53 6.85
CA TYR A 45 6.39 -3.79 6.65
C TYR A 45 5.90 -3.07 5.40
N ALA A 46 5.30 -3.80 4.46
CA ALA A 46 4.74 -3.23 3.24
C ALA A 46 3.40 -3.85 2.84
N VAL A 47 2.58 -3.07 2.14
CA VAL A 47 1.31 -3.45 1.51
C VAL A 47 1.56 -4.34 0.30
N PHE A 48 2.58 -4.06 -0.53
CA PHE A 48 2.85 -4.87 -1.73
C PHE A 48 3.15 -6.34 -1.42
N GLY A 49 3.52 -6.66 -0.18
CA GLY A 49 3.71 -8.02 0.34
C GLY A 49 2.42 -8.84 0.50
N GLY A 50 1.26 -8.25 0.19
CA GLY A 50 -0.05 -8.85 0.45
C GLY A 50 -0.46 -8.68 1.91
N GLY A 51 -1.69 -9.03 2.23
CA GLY A 51 -2.16 -8.85 3.60
C GLY A 51 -3.68 -8.90 3.71
N MET A 52 -4.18 -8.19 4.72
CA MET A 52 -5.60 -7.97 4.96
C MET A 52 -5.94 -6.53 4.63
N PHE A 53 -7.15 -6.28 4.17
CA PHE A 53 -7.72 -4.94 4.12
C PHE A 53 -9.09 -4.90 4.77
N ASP A 54 -9.39 -3.75 5.34
CA ASP A 54 -10.69 -3.39 5.89
C ASP A 54 -11.10 -2.05 5.30
N TYR A 55 -12.39 -1.76 5.32
CA TYR A 55 -12.88 -0.42 5.04
C TYR A 55 -14.00 -0.04 5.99
N PHE A 56 -14.07 1.23 6.35
CA PHE A 56 -15.20 1.83 7.03
C PHE A 56 -15.94 2.72 6.05
N ASP A 57 -17.21 2.40 5.81
CA ASP A 57 -18.08 3.16 4.92
C ASP A 57 -18.59 4.41 5.68
N LEU A 58 -18.19 5.58 5.20
CA LEU A 58 -18.46 6.86 5.85
C LEU A 58 -19.93 7.30 5.74
N ILE A 59 -20.68 6.73 4.79
CA ILE A 59 -22.10 7.05 4.56
C ILE A 59 -22.98 6.26 5.51
N SER A 60 -22.77 4.94 5.59
CA SER A 60 -23.54 4.03 6.45
C SER A 60 -23.01 3.98 7.88
N GLY A 61 -21.77 4.42 8.11
CA GLY A 61 -21.10 4.34 9.40
C GLY A 61 -20.80 2.90 9.83
N GLN A 62 -20.65 1.97 8.87
CA GLN A 62 -20.42 0.56 9.13
C GLN A 62 -19.06 0.09 8.59
N TRP A 63 -18.48 -0.88 9.28
CA TRP A 63 -17.33 -1.60 8.78
C TRP A 63 -17.74 -2.61 7.71
N GLY A 64 -16.97 -2.65 6.63
CA GLY A 64 -17.00 -3.73 5.66
C GLY A 64 -16.46 -5.04 6.23
N GLN A 65 -16.65 -6.13 5.49
CA GLN A 65 -16.05 -7.41 5.84
C GLN A 65 -14.53 -7.36 5.59
N SER A 66 -13.75 -7.80 6.57
CA SER A 66 -12.30 -7.99 6.42
C SER A 66 -11.98 -9.01 5.34
N GLN A 67 -11.07 -8.67 4.43
CA GLN A 67 -10.70 -9.51 3.30
C GLN A 67 -9.18 -9.57 3.14
N SER A 68 -8.67 -10.66 2.57
CA SER A 68 -7.26 -10.77 2.21
C SER A 68 -7.03 -10.34 0.77
N PHE A 69 -5.84 -9.82 0.50
CA PHE A 69 -5.38 -9.52 -0.85
C PHE A 69 -4.02 -10.16 -1.10
N GLN A 70 -3.79 -10.57 -2.34
CA GLN A 70 -2.58 -11.28 -2.73
C GLN A 70 -1.37 -10.34 -2.81
N PRO A 71 -0.15 -10.85 -2.57
CA PRO A 71 1.07 -10.09 -2.79
C PRO A 71 1.17 -9.62 -4.25
N VAL A 72 1.60 -8.37 -4.44
CA VAL A 72 1.94 -7.83 -5.75
C VAL A 72 3.35 -8.23 -6.15
N SER A 73 4.26 -8.33 -5.17
CA SER A 73 5.63 -8.78 -5.38
C SER A 73 6.17 -9.50 -4.14
N ILE A 74 7.08 -10.42 -4.36
CA ILE A 74 7.90 -11.08 -3.33
C ILE A 74 9.38 -10.72 -3.43
N LYS A 75 9.76 -9.79 -4.33
CA LYS A 75 11.16 -9.40 -4.53
C LYS A 75 11.64 -8.46 -3.41
N GLU A 76 12.90 -8.62 -3.05
CA GLU A 76 13.60 -7.76 -2.09
C GLU A 76 13.97 -6.40 -2.68
N ASN A 77 14.49 -5.50 -1.83
CA ASN A 77 14.92 -4.14 -2.16
C ASN A 77 13.86 -3.29 -2.85
N ARG A 78 12.64 -3.35 -2.33
CA ARG A 78 11.53 -2.51 -2.75
C ARG A 78 11.02 -1.69 -1.60
N ASP A 79 10.71 -0.45 -1.88
CA ASP A 79 9.91 0.41 -1.04
C ASP A 79 8.59 0.73 -1.77
N GLU A 80 7.62 1.25 -1.01
CA GLU A 80 6.33 1.66 -1.55
C GLU A 80 5.87 3.00 -0.99
N ILE A 81 5.02 3.66 -1.76
CA ILE A 81 4.24 4.81 -1.30
C ILE A 81 2.80 4.56 -1.75
N VAL A 82 1.87 4.48 -0.79
CA VAL A 82 0.43 4.42 -1.06
C VAL A 82 -0.14 5.82 -1.00
N PHE A 83 -0.98 6.19 -1.97
CA PHE A 83 -1.58 7.52 -2.05
C PHE A 83 -2.91 7.48 -2.79
N VAL A 84 -3.70 8.53 -2.61
CA VAL A 84 -4.93 8.76 -3.39
C VAL A 84 -4.61 9.74 -4.50
N PHE A 85 -5.03 9.42 -5.72
CA PHE A 85 -4.89 10.30 -6.86
C PHE A 85 -6.19 10.33 -7.68
N GLY A 86 -6.61 11.54 -8.02
CA GLY A 86 -7.71 11.82 -8.93
C GLY A 86 -7.35 12.95 -9.87
N SER A 87 -8.09 13.04 -10.98
CA SER A 87 -7.92 14.14 -11.94
C SER A 87 -9.28 14.67 -12.35
N ARG A 88 -9.31 15.80 -13.06
CA ARG A 88 -10.57 16.36 -13.56
C ARG A 88 -11.33 15.39 -14.49
N SER A 89 -10.63 14.42 -15.09
CA SER A 89 -11.17 13.45 -16.04
C SER A 89 -11.27 12.02 -15.50
N THR A 90 -10.79 11.76 -14.28
CA THR A 90 -10.77 10.41 -13.70
C THR A 90 -11.18 10.46 -12.24
N PRO A 91 -12.10 9.58 -11.79
CA PRO A 91 -12.45 9.51 -10.38
C PRO A 91 -11.21 9.24 -9.53
N ASP A 92 -11.29 9.64 -8.26
CA ASP A 92 -10.26 9.33 -7.28
C ASP A 92 -10.00 7.82 -7.25
N GLY A 93 -8.75 7.46 -7.01
CA GLY A 93 -8.35 6.07 -6.86
C GLY A 93 -7.22 5.96 -5.87
N ILE A 94 -7.14 4.81 -5.22
CA ILE A 94 -6.01 4.45 -4.37
C ILE A 94 -4.95 3.81 -5.26
N TYR A 95 -3.74 4.31 -5.15
CA TYR A 95 -2.58 3.84 -5.88
C TYR A 95 -1.47 3.49 -4.90
N PHE A 96 -0.54 2.67 -5.37
CA PHE A 96 0.81 2.69 -4.83
C PHE A 96 1.84 2.72 -5.94
N ILE A 97 2.98 3.36 -5.65
CA ILE A 97 4.19 3.26 -6.46
C ILE A 97 5.16 2.35 -5.72
N SER A 98 5.70 1.37 -6.43
CA SER A 98 6.85 0.59 -5.97
C SER A 98 8.12 1.16 -6.57
N VAL A 99 9.10 1.41 -5.72
CA VAL A 99 10.45 1.84 -6.11
C VAL A 99 11.48 0.86 -5.58
N SER A 100 12.63 0.74 -6.22
CA SER A 100 13.80 0.13 -5.59
C SER A 100 14.74 1.21 -5.09
N ASN A 101 15.20 1.07 -3.85
CA ASN A 101 16.18 1.97 -3.26
C ASN A 101 17.57 1.30 -3.35
N SER A 102 18.24 1.47 -4.49
CA SER A 102 19.66 1.13 -4.62
C SER A 102 20.47 2.41 -4.80
N ILE A 103 21.65 2.35 -5.41
CA ILE A 103 22.48 3.54 -5.71
C ILE A 103 21.69 4.66 -6.42
N SER A 104 20.59 4.31 -7.11
CA SER A 104 19.55 5.25 -7.51
C SER A 104 18.14 4.73 -7.19
N VAL A 105 17.18 5.67 -7.09
CA VAL A 105 15.75 5.37 -7.00
C VAL A 105 15.24 5.01 -8.41
N HIS A 106 14.75 3.78 -8.57
CA HIS A 106 14.14 3.33 -9.81
C HIS A 106 12.64 3.17 -9.61
N PHE A 107 11.87 3.75 -10.53
CA PHE A 107 10.45 3.45 -10.62
C PHE A 107 10.28 2.03 -11.17
N LEU A 108 9.58 1.17 -10.42
CA LEU A 108 9.32 -0.21 -10.81
C LEU A 108 7.91 -0.34 -11.39
N THR A 109 6.90 -0.04 -10.58
CA THR A 109 5.50 -0.21 -10.96
C THR A 109 4.62 0.85 -10.31
N LEU A 110 3.55 1.24 -11.00
CA LEU A 110 2.39 1.93 -10.44
C LEU A 110 1.22 0.95 -10.49
N SER A 111 0.58 0.76 -9.34
CA SER A 111 -0.59 -0.13 -9.21
C SER A 111 -1.78 0.65 -8.68
N ARG A 112 -2.97 0.31 -9.15
CA ARG A 112 -4.25 0.88 -8.67
C ARG A 112 -5.06 -0.18 -7.94
N TRP A 113 -5.66 0.19 -6.81
CA TRP A 113 -6.64 -0.62 -6.12
C TRP A 113 -7.99 -0.61 -6.84
N ASN A 114 -8.58 -1.78 -7.07
CA ASN A 114 -9.92 -1.88 -7.68
C ASN A 114 -11.03 -2.29 -6.69
N GLY A 115 -10.72 -2.33 -5.39
CA GLY A 115 -11.64 -2.79 -4.35
C GLY A 115 -11.40 -4.24 -3.90
N ASN A 116 -10.58 -5.01 -4.61
CA ASN A 116 -10.30 -6.41 -4.28
C ASN A 116 -8.83 -6.78 -4.51
N VAL A 117 -8.23 -6.28 -5.59
CA VAL A 117 -6.84 -6.57 -5.96
C VAL A 117 -6.14 -5.30 -6.45
N TRP A 118 -4.81 -5.32 -6.34
CA TRP A 118 -3.95 -4.33 -6.99
C TRP A 118 -3.76 -4.70 -8.45
N VAL A 119 -3.99 -3.73 -9.34
CA VAL A 119 -3.86 -3.88 -10.79
C VAL A 119 -2.75 -2.97 -11.28
N SER A 120 -1.76 -3.50 -12.01
CA SER A 120 -0.70 -2.68 -12.61
C SER A 120 -1.29 -1.72 -13.64
N VAL A 121 -0.90 -0.46 -13.58
CA VAL A 121 -1.33 0.59 -14.52
C VAL A 121 -0.18 1.18 -15.33
N ALA A 122 1.04 1.14 -14.81
CA ALA A 122 2.24 1.59 -15.51
C ALA A 122 3.51 0.98 -14.90
N GLY A 123 4.58 1.00 -15.68
CA GLY A 123 5.81 0.29 -15.36
C GLY A 123 5.68 -1.20 -15.69
N ASP A 124 6.79 -1.79 -16.09
CA ASP A 124 6.94 -3.23 -16.02
C ASP A 124 8.27 -3.53 -15.35
N GLU A 125 8.38 -4.71 -14.75
CA GLU A 125 9.57 -5.10 -14.02
C GLU A 125 10.81 -5.32 -14.92
N SER A 126 10.65 -5.23 -16.25
CA SER A 126 11.71 -5.31 -17.26
C SER A 126 12.22 -3.95 -17.75
N HIS A 127 11.54 -2.83 -17.44
CA HIS A 127 11.92 -1.49 -17.87
C HIS A 127 12.10 -0.57 -16.66
N GLN A 128 13.34 -0.50 -16.16
CA GLN A 128 13.71 0.47 -15.13
C GLN A 128 13.69 1.89 -15.72
N ILE A 129 12.73 2.70 -15.28
CA ILE A 129 12.73 4.14 -15.59
C ILE A 129 13.57 4.84 -14.53
N GLN A 130 14.75 5.31 -14.92
CA GLN A 130 15.64 6.06 -14.02
C GLN A 130 15.07 7.48 -13.85
N LEU A 131 14.54 7.77 -12.66
CA LEU A 131 14.03 9.10 -12.32
C LEU A 131 15.19 10.01 -11.91
N GLY A 132 15.90 10.57 -12.92
CA GLY A 132 16.86 11.65 -12.75
C GLY A 132 18.17 11.26 -12.03
N LYS A 133 19.31 11.67 -12.58
CA LYS A 133 20.59 11.64 -11.87
C LYS A 133 20.58 12.74 -10.81
N GLN A 134 20.39 12.43 -9.53
CA GLN A 134 20.76 13.36 -8.46
C GLN A 134 22.30 13.43 -8.42
N THR A 135 22.83 14.58 -8.83
CA THR A 135 24.27 14.86 -8.70
C THR A 135 24.47 15.42 -7.29
N PHE A 136 25.08 14.65 -6.40
CA PHE A 136 25.59 15.19 -5.15
C PHE A 136 26.92 15.87 -5.47
N TYR A 137 27.06 17.15 -5.11
CA TYR A 137 28.35 17.82 -5.06
C TYR A 137 28.88 17.64 -3.62
N ASP A 138 30.16 17.28 -3.52
CA ASP A 138 30.91 17.11 -2.26
C ASP A 138 30.94 18.37 -1.39
#